data_AF-A0A1S9S174-F1
#
_entry.id   AF-A0A1S9S174-F1
#
_cell.length_a   1.000
_cell.length_b   1.000
_cell.length_c   1.000
_cell.angle_alpha   90.00
_cell.angle_beta   90.00
_cell.angle_gamma   90.00
#
_symmetry.space_group_name_H-M   'P 1'
#
loop_
_entity.id
_entity.type
_entity.pdbx_description
1 polymer ?
#
loop_
_entity_poly.entity_id
_entity_poly.type
_entity_poly.pdbx_seq_one_letter_code
_entity_poly.pdbx_strand_id
1 'polypeptide(L)'
;MINDPTLPNLQAQTEAGVAVALPWSREEKPLLTGFDSTKMRDYPDGPWIPTVSPFSAQSIVTATMVPDPSGGVGVYREGFSTRSESSHEHLSASLGITVGYSFLNANVTGEYDSTVDKTSNGIQSSRNASFRLGRVALDRPPEFSREAVSILTQVDGESGFRERYGDYYVYGYELGADAGACISAESSTYDSEETLKITVTVKVLFASVSASHTESSQRHESSAKFTFSGFSTLHGEVESSPGTSSPASVADLQALQNQASAHMARVARLDQELQERMTSLGLTGGAKLPWHLCGEICRAGVVVQLLLAPFRSLVEYQAIRAKRDAGAITAPVAMVDARTLPLSNKIRRS
;
A
#
# COMPACT_ATOMS: atom_id res chain seq x y z
N MET A 1 8.12 -4.79 -18.29
CA MET A 1 8.28 -4.01 -17.05
C MET A 1 9.77 -3.73 -16.88
N ILE A 2 10.19 -2.48 -17.10
CA ILE A 2 11.54 -2.03 -16.77
C ILE A 2 11.49 -1.76 -15.26
N ASN A 3 12.28 -2.51 -14.47
CA ASN A 3 12.49 -2.23 -13.05
C ASN A 3 13.20 -0.88 -12.96
N ASP A 4 12.45 0.18 -12.69
CA ASP A 4 13.03 1.45 -12.27
C ASP A 4 13.65 1.25 -10.87
N PRO A 5 14.98 1.37 -10.72
CA PRO A 5 15.65 1.17 -9.43
C PRO A 5 15.31 2.26 -8.39
N THR A 6 14.61 3.33 -8.79
CA THR A 6 14.20 4.41 -7.89
C THR A 6 12.87 4.15 -7.20
N LEU A 7 12.09 3.15 -7.66
CA LEU A 7 10.83 2.78 -7.04
C LEU A 7 11.04 1.75 -5.91
N PRO A 8 10.44 1.95 -4.73
CA PRO A 8 10.55 1.00 -3.63
C PRO A 8 9.97 -0.36 -4.03
N ASN A 9 10.84 -1.37 -4.11
CA ASN A 9 10.45 -2.73 -4.48
C ASN A 9 9.99 -3.50 -3.24
N LEU A 10 8.68 -3.73 -3.13
CA LEU A 10 8.09 -4.49 -2.02
C LEU A 10 8.66 -5.91 -1.89
N GLN A 11 8.88 -6.59 -3.01
CA GLN A 11 9.49 -7.93 -3.03
C GLN A 11 10.90 -7.90 -2.41
N ALA A 12 11.76 -6.96 -2.83
CA ALA A 12 13.11 -6.84 -2.28
C ALA A 12 13.10 -6.57 -0.77
N GLN A 13 12.17 -5.74 -0.27
CA GLN A 13 12.01 -5.49 1.17
C GLN A 13 11.58 -6.76 1.91
N THR A 14 10.63 -7.53 1.34
CA THR A 14 10.19 -8.77 1.98
C THR A 14 11.26 -9.86 1.97
N GLU A 15 12.09 -9.94 0.92
CA GLU A 15 13.23 -10.85 0.81
C GLU A 15 14.35 -10.51 1.81
N ALA A 16 14.63 -9.21 1.98
CA ALA A 16 15.50 -8.73 3.07
C ALA A 16 14.90 -9.04 4.45
N GLY A 17 13.59 -9.24 4.50
CA GLY A 17 12.76 -9.56 5.65
C GLY A 17 12.84 -8.53 6.76
N VAL A 18 12.64 -7.28 6.34
CA VAL A 18 12.46 -6.10 7.18
C VAL A 18 10.96 -5.80 7.32
N ALA A 19 10.58 -4.93 8.25
CA ALA A 19 9.20 -4.45 8.32
C ALA A 19 8.81 -3.72 7.02
N VAL A 20 7.56 -3.89 6.58
CA VAL A 20 7.05 -3.29 5.34
C VAL A 20 5.77 -2.52 5.60
N ALA A 21 5.57 -1.43 4.88
CA ALA A 21 4.35 -0.64 4.91
C ALA A 21 3.61 -0.82 3.58
N LEU A 22 2.35 -1.24 3.63
CA LEU A 22 1.51 -1.48 2.45
C LEU A 22 0.47 -0.37 2.32
N PRO A 23 0.37 0.32 1.17
CA PRO A 23 -0.73 1.25 0.91
C PRO A 23 -2.08 0.58 1.13
N TRP A 24 -2.94 1.22 1.90
CA TRP A 24 -4.23 0.63 2.28
C TRP A 24 -5.35 1.65 2.20
N SER A 25 -6.57 1.15 2.30
CA SER A 25 -7.77 1.98 2.27
C SER A 25 -8.76 1.52 3.35
N ARG A 26 -10.05 1.73 3.11
CA ARG A 26 -11.13 1.52 4.07
C ARG A 26 -11.47 0.05 4.32
N GLU A 27 -10.88 -0.89 3.55
CA GLU A 27 -11.08 -2.32 3.79
C GLU A 27 -10.58 -2.67 5.19
N GLU A 28 -11.44 -3.37 5.93
CA GLU A 28 -11.11 -3.83 7.25
C GLU A 28 -9.98 -4.85 7.18
N LYS A 29 -8.81 -4.50 7.71
CA LYS A 29 -7.72 -5.45 7.92
C LYS A 29 -7.39 -5.50 9.39
N PRO A 30 -7.90 -6.49 10.14
CA PRO A 30 -7.55 -6.65 11.54
C PRO A 30 -6.04 -6.75 11.70
N LEU A 31 -5.51 -6.21 12.78
CA LEU A 31 -4.15 -6.51 13.19
C LEU A 31 -3.99 -8.05 13.36
N LEU A 32 -2.75 -8.53 13.50
CA LEU A 32 -2.35 -9.94 13.62
C LEU A 32 -2.84 -10.85 12.48
N THR A 33 -3.45 -10.29 11.43
CA THR A 33 -3.72 -10.98 10.17
C THR A 33 -2.39 -11.39 9.55
N GLY A 34 -2.29 -12.68 9.18
CA GLY A 34 -1.11 -13.24 8.53
C GLY A 34 -0.98 -12.80 7.08
N PHE A 35 0.26 -12.70 6.62
CA PHE A 35 0.61 -12.34 5.26
C PHE A 35 1.76 -13.22 4.78
N ASP A 36 1.61 -13.81 3.60
CA ASP A 36 2.60 -14.65 2.94
C ASP A 36 3.22 -13.88 1.76
N SER A 37 4.44 -13.40 1.95
CA SER A 37 5.14 -12.57 0.98
C SER A 37 5.42 -13.31 -0.34
N THR A 38 5.41 -14.65 -0.33
CA THR A 38 5.63 -15.44 -1.55
C THR A 38 4.44 -15.44 -2.49
N LYS A 39 3.26 -15.04 -1.99
CA LYS A 39 1.98 -15.01 -2.74
C LYS A 39 1.58 -13.60 -3.19
N MET A 40 2.51 -12.64 -3.13
CA MET A 40 2.22 -11.25 -3.51
C MET A 40 1.91 -11.07 -4.99
N ARG A 41 2.51 -11.89 -5.87
CA ARG A 41 2.29 -11.82 -7.33
C ARG A 41 1.44 -12.98 -7.80
N ASP A 42 0.39 -12.66 -8.56
CA ASP A 42 -0.37 -13.61 -9.39
C ASP A 42 -1.00 -14.82 -8.65
N TYR A 43 -1.25 -14.70 -7.34
CA TYR A 43 -1.96 -15.72 -6.57
C TYR A 43 -3.48 -15.42 -6.53
N PRO A 44 -4.38 -16.38 -6.85
CA PRO A 44 -5.82 -16.13 -6.95
C PRO A 44 -6.45 -15.57 -5.67
N ASP A 45 -5.99 -16.06 -4.53
CA ASP A 45 -6.52 -15.70 -3.20
C ASP A 45 -5.75 -14.53 -2.54
N GLY A 46 -4.70 -14.03 -3.21
CA GLY A 46 -3.80 -13.01 -2.68
C GLY A 46 -2.88 -13.50 -1.55
N PRO A 47 -2.09 -12.59 -0.95
CA PRO A 47 -1.10 -12.92 0.07
C PRO A 47 -1.66 -13.00 1.51
N TRP A 48 -2.94 -12.67 1.71
CA TRP A 48 -3.55 -12.62 3.03
C TRP A 48 -3.96 -14.00 3.53
N ILE A 49 -3.69 -14.32 4.80
CA ILE A 49 -4.06 -15.60 5.43
C ILE A 49 -5.37 -15.41 6.23
N PRO A 50 -6.51 -15.95 5.75
CA PRO A 50 -7.84 -15.50 6.20
C PRO A 50 -8.35 -16.10 7.53
N THR A 51 -7.69 -17.10 8.14
CA THR A 51 -8.39 -17.94 9.13
C THR A 51 -7.66 -18.35 10.39
N VAL A 52 -6.32 -18.28 10.48
CA VAL A 52 -5.63 -18.72 11.69
C VAL A 52 -4.52 -17.74 12.05
N SER A 53 -4.65 -17.13 13.23
CA SER A 53 -3.56 -16.35 13.83
C SER A 53 -2.65 -17.31 14.60
N PRO A 54 -1.31 -17.17 14.55
CA PRO A 54 -0.42 -18.02 15.33
C PRO A 54 -0.47 -17.70 16.83
N PHE A 55 -1.10 -16.59 17.21
CA PHE A 55 -1.15 -16.09 18.57
C PHE A 55 -2.25 -16.75 19.41
N SER A 56 -2.03 -16.84 20.72
CA SER A 56 -3.00 -17.41 21.64
C SER A 56 -4.21 -16.49 21.83
N ALA A 57 -5.42 -17.06 21.83
CA ALA A 57 -6.66 -16.30 21.98
C ALA A 57 -6.70 -15.47 23.27
N GLN A 58 -6.14 -15.98 24.37
CA GLN A 58 -6.04 -15.27 25.65
C GLN A 58 -5.16 -14.01 25.55
N SER A 59 -4.05 -14.10 24.81
CA SER A 59 -3.14 -12.96 24.61
C SER A 59 -3.77 -11.93 23.66
N ILE A 60 -4.51 -12.38 22.63
CA ILE A 60 -5.23 -11.48 21.71
C ILE A 60 -6.30 -10.66 22.45
N VAL A 61 -7.11 -11.28 23.31
CA VAL A 61 -8.20 -10.59 24.05
C VAL A 61 -7.67 -9.48 24.96
N THR A 62 -6.43 -9.63 25.44
CA THR A 62 -5.77 -8.64 26.32
C THR A 62 -4.82 -7.71 25.56
N ALA A 63 -4.73 -7.85 24.23
CA ALA A 63 -3.89 -7.00 23.40
C ALA A 63 -4.44 -5.57 23.37
N THR A 64 -3.53 -4.61 23.49
CA THR A 64 -3.82 -3.18 23.38
C THR A 64 -2.95 -2.56 22.32
N MET A 65 -3.47 -1.53 21.70
CA MET A 65 -2.74 -0.69 20.76
C MET A 65 -2.30 0.61 21.45
N VAL A 66 -1.17 1.15 21.02
CA VAL A 66 -0.63 2.42 21.48
C VAL A 66 -0.63 3.37 20.28
N PRO A 67 -1.37 4.48 20.37
CA PRO A 67 -1.20 5.59 19.44
C PRO A 67 0.17 6.24 19.65
N ASP A 68 0.89 6.43 18.55
CA ASP A 68 2.16 7.11 18.50
C ASP A 68 2.01 8.31 17.56
N PRO A 69 1.87 9.54 18.09
CA PRO A 69 1.73 10.74 17.29
C PRO A 69 3.06 11.20 16.69
N SER A 70 4.19 10.53 16.99
CA SER A 70 5.48 10.87 16.40
C SER A 70 5.47 10.57 14.89
N GLY A 71 6.07 11.47 14.10
CA GLY A 71 6.13 11.32 12.63
C GLY A 71 4.99 11.99 11.86
N GLY A 72 4.19 12.86 12.49
CA GLY A 72 3.23 13.69 11.77
C GLY A 72 3.91 14.58 10.72
N VAL A 73 3.70 14.29 9.43
CA VAL A 73 4.25 15.03 8.30
C VAL A 73 3.14 15.27 7.28
N GLY A 74 2.83 16.53 7.01
CA GLY A 74 2.02 16.94 5.87
C GLY A 74 2.92 17.25 4.68
N VAL A 75 2.67 16.64 3.54
CA VAL A 75 3.36 16.91 2.28
C VAL A 75 2.33 17.28 1.22
N TYR A 76 2.54 18.43 0.59
CA TYR A 76 1.80 18.86 -0.58
C TYR A 76 2.72 18.78 -1.80
N ARG A 77 2.26 18.12 -2.86
CA ARG A 77 3.01 17.96 -4.12
C ARG A 77 2.16 18.45 -5.29
N GLU A 78 2.75 19.29 -6.13
CA GLU A 78 2.19 19.65 -7.43
C GLU A 78 3.13 19.11 -8.51
N GLY A 79 2.55 18.50 -9.55
CA GLY A 79 3.27 17.98 -10.71
C GLY A 79 2.70 18.57 -12.00
N PHE A 80 3.57 18.91 -12.95
CA PHE A 80 3.15 19.41 -14.26
C PHE A 80 4.09 18.89 -15.34
N SER A 81 3.55 18.19 -16.32
CA SER A 81 4.31 17.65 -17.44
C SER A 81 3.68 17.96 -18.79
N THR A 82 4.53 18.16 -19.79
CA THR A 82 4.13 18.39 -21.18
C THR A 82 4.59 17.27 -22.12
N ARG A 83 5.20 16.21 -21.58
CA ARG A 83 5.75 15.08 -22.34
C ARG A 83 5.46 13.75 -21.64
N SER A 84 5.21 12.73 -22.46
CA SER A 84 4.82 11.37 -22.06
C SER A 84 5.84 10.60 -21.21
N GLU A 85 7.07 11.10 -21.07
CA GLU A 85 8.17 10.42 -20.36
C GLU A 85 8.15 10.62 -18.82
N SER A 86 7.16 11.33 -18.26
CA SER A 86 7.12 11.74 -16.84
C SER A 86 5.86 11.33 -16.07
N SER A 87 5.24 10.19 -16.43
CA SER A 87 3.97 9.72 -15.83
C SER A 87 4.02 9.52 -14.30
N HIS A 88 5.19 9.19 -13.74
CA HIS A 88 5.34 8.88 -12.32
C HIS A 88 5.15 10.10 -11.38
N GLU A 89 5.35 11.32 -11.89
CA GLU A 89 5.14 12.55 -11.11
C GLU A 89 3.67 12.79 -10.74
N HIS A 90 2.76 12.17 -11.50
CA HIS A 90 1.31 12.33 -11.34
C HIS A 90 0.65 11.22 -10.51
N LEU A 91 1.42 10.18 -10.13
CA LEU A 91 0.96 9.08 -9.28
C LEU A 91 0.72 9.54 -7.84
N SER A 92 -0.07 8.75 -7.12
CA SER A 92 -0.37 8.92 -5.71
C SER A 92 0.90 8.89 -4.84
N ALA A 93 0.76 9.35 -3.59
CA ALA A 93 1.87 9.35 -2.62
C ALA A 93 2.41 7.93 -2.31
N SER A 94 1.68 6.88 -2.68
CA SER A 94 2.08 5.48 -2.61
C SER A 94 3.18 5.09 -3.62
N LEU A 95 3.61 6.02 -4.49
CA LEU A 95 4.78 5.92 -5.37
C LEU A 95 4.91 4.58 -6.11
N GLY A 96 3.83 4.12 -6.74
CA GLY A 96 3.86 2.95 -7.62
C GLY A 96 4.06 1.60 -6.93
N ILE A 97 4.09 1.53 -5.58
CA ILE A 97 4.12 0.24 -4.83
C ILE A 97 2.90 -0.62 -5.19
N THR A 98 1.81 -0.02 -5.62
CA THR A 98 0.57 -0.68 -6.07
C THR A 98 0.72 -1.37 -7.43
N VAL A 99 1.58 -0.85 -8.30
CA VAL A 99 1.70 -1.32 -9.69
C VAL A 99 2.32 -2.72 -9.71
N GLY A 100 1.57 -3.69 -10.25
CA GLY A 100 1.99 -5.09 -10.35
C GLY A 100 1.54 -5.98 -9.19
N TYR A 101 0.78 -5.45 -8.22
CA TYR A 101 0.23 -6.22 -7.11
C TYR A 101 -1.31 -6.13 -7.11
N SER A 102 -1.97 -7.16 -7.62
CA SER A 102 -3.44 -7.21 -7.76
C SER A 102 -4.19 -6.98 -6.44
N PHE A 103 -3.64 -7.48 -5.32
CA PHE A 103 -4.22 -7.31 -3.99
C PHE A 103 -4.19 -5.86 -3.47
N LEU A 104 -3.37 -4.98 -4.08
CA LEU A 104 -3.34 -3.55 -3.79
C LEU A 104 -4.15 -2.74 -4.80
N ASN A 105 -4.44 -3.27 -6.00
CA ASN A 105 -5.19 -2.55 -7.03
C ASN A 105 -6.66 -2.30 -6.66
N ALA A 106 -7.21 -3.03 -5.67
CA ALA A 106 -8.55 -2.79 -5.16
C ALA A 106 -8.65 -1.54 -4.25
N ASN A 107 -7.52 -0.88 -3.95
CA ASN A 107 -7.52 0.37 -3.20
C ASN A 107 -7.63 1.59 -4.14
N VAL A 108 -8.13 2.70 -3.59
CA VAL A 108 -8.40 3.92 -4.38
C VAL A 108 -7.14 4.52 -5.02
N THR A 109 -5.99 4.38 -4.36
CA THR A 109 -4.71 4.85 -4.91
C THR A 109 -4.28 4.00 -6.11
N GLY A 110 -4.49 2.69 -6.07
CA GLY A 110 -4.15 1.76 -7.15
C GLY A 110 -5.06 1.95 -8.37
N GLU A 111 -6.36 2.19 -8.15
CA GLU A 111 -7.30 2.52 -9.23
C GLU A 111 -6.96 3.87 -9.89
N TYR A 112 -6.64 4.89 -9.08
CA TYR A 112 -6.17 6.18 -9.58
C TYR A 112 -4.85 6.05 -10.35
N ASP A 113 -3.85 5.39 -9.76
CA ASP A 113 -2.53 5.18 -10.37
C ASP A 113 -2.66 4.43 -11.70
N SER A 114 -3.53 3.40 -11.77
CA SER A 114 -3.83 2.67 -13.00
C SER A 114 -4.47 3.57 -14.07
N THR A 115 -5.34 4.50 -13.66
CA THR A 115 -6.02 5.42 -14.59
C THR A 115 -5.05 6.48 -15.11
N VAL A 116 -4.19 7.04 -14.26
CA VAL A 116 -3.16 8.02 -14.65
C VAL A 116 -2.12 7.37 -15.56
N ASP A 117 -1.67 6.15 -15.26
CA ASP A 117 -0.69 5.42 -16.08
C ASP A 117 -1.22 5.14 -17.49
N LYS A 118 -2.50 4.73 -17.62
CA LYS A 118 -3.17 4.52 -18.91
C LYS A 118 -3.35 5.81 -19.73
N THR A 119 -3.28 6.98 -19.11
CA THR A 119 -3.47 8.29 -19.76
C THR A 119 -2.17 9.04 -20.01
N SER A 120 -1.01 8.36 -19.91
CA SER A 120 0.35 8.89 -20.05
C SER A 120 0.73 9.48 -21.42
N ASN A 121 -0.16 9.44 -22.42
CA ASN A 121 0.14 9.88 -23.79
C ASN A 121 -0.15 11.37 -24.06
N GLY A 122 -0.17 12.25 -23.04
CA GLY A 122 -0.61 13.64 -23.19
C GLY A 122 0.01 14.64 -22.21
N ILE A 123 -0.45 15.90 -22.28
CA ILE A 123 -0.10 16.95 -21.30
C ILE A 123 -0.83 16.65 -20.00
N GLN A 124 -0.13 16.64 -18.86
CA GLN A 124 -0.71 16.30 -17.57
C GLN A 124 -0.38 17.36 -16.52
N SER A 125 -1.35 17.61 -15.64
CA SER A 125 -1.15 18.42 -14.42
C SER A 125 -1.79 17.67 -13.27
N SER A 126 -1.09 17.59 -12.14
CA SER A 126 -1.60 16.95 -10.93
C SER A 126 -1.32 17.77 -9.68
N ARG A 127 -2.17 17.55 -8.67
CA ARG A 127 -2.01 18.08 -7.32
C ARG A 127 -2.39 17.00 -6.32
N ASN A 128 -1.44 16.66 -5.45
CA ASN A 128 -1.60 15.61 -4.46
C ASN A 128 -1.29 16.18 -3.07
N ALA A 129 -2.18 15.96 -2.13
CA ALA A 129 -1.98 16.25 -0.72
C ALA A 129 -1.88 14.92 0.03
N SER A 130 -0.89 14.83 0.91
CA SER A 130 -0.62 13.67 1.74
C SER A 130 -0.40 14.15 3.17
N PHE A 131 -1.25 13.70 4.08
CA PHE A 131 -1.11 13.99 5.51
C PHE A 131 -0.84 12.70 6.24
N ARG A 132 0.21 12.69 7.05
CA ARG A 132 0.50 11.65 8.04
C ARG A 132 0.38 12.30 9.41
N LEU A 133 -0.37 11.67 10.31
CA LEU A 133 -0.62 12.20 11.65
C LEU A 133 -0.13 11.25 12.76
N GLY A 134 0.64 10.22 12.37
CA GLY A 134 1.25 9.26 13.28
C GLY A 134 0.85 7.84 12.93
N ARG A 135 0.92 6.94 13.91
CA ARG A 135 0.59 5.52 13.75
C ARG A 135 -0.10 4.98 14.99
N VAL A 136 -0.70 3.82 14.84
CA VAL A 136 -1.20 3.01 15.96
C VAL A 136 -0.67 1.60 15.80
N ALA A 137 -0.01 1.07 16.82
CA ALA A 137 0.62 -0.24 16.76
C ALA A 137 0.36 -1.03 18.04
N LEU A 138 0.55 -2.34 18.00
CA LEU A 138 0.49 -3.18 19.19
C LEU A 138 1.50 -2.71 20.24
N ASP A 139 1.04 -2.59 21.49
CA ASP A 139 1.90 -2.28 22.65
C ASP A 139 3.00 -3.33 22.81
N ARG A 140 2.62 -4.59 22.62
CA ARG A 140 3.51 -5.75 22.59
C ARG A 140 2.91 -6.81 21.68
N PRO A 141 3.75 -7.60 20.98
CA PRO A 141 3.26 -8.75 20.26
C PRO A 141 2.64 -9.75 21.25
N PRO A 142 1.48 -10.35 20.91
CA PRO A 142 0.90 -11.44 21.70
C PRO A 142 1.80 -12.67 21.73
N GLU A 143 1.56 -13.55 22.70
CA GLU A 143 2.26 -14.83 22.80
C GLU A 143 1.74 -15.85 21.79
N PHE A 144 2.62 -16.70 21.27
CA PHE A 144 2.22 -17.77 20.38
C PHE A 144 1.29 -18.79 21.05
N SER A 145 0.40 -19.35 20.25
CA SER A 145 -0.40 -20.51 20.63
C SER A 145 0.49 -21.75 20.76
N ARG A 146 0.02 -22.74 21.53
CA ARG A 146 0.73 -24.03 21.67
C ARG A 146 0.94 -24.73 20.33
N GLU A 147 -0.01 -24.57 19.41
CA GLU A 147 0.08 -25.14 18.06
C GLU A 147 1.18 -24.47 17.23
N ALA A 148 1.24 -23.14 17.22
CA ALA A 148 2.30 -22.38 16.57
C ALA A 148 3.69 -22.77 17.09
N VAL A 149 3.84 -22.90 18.41
CA VAL A 149 5.08 -23.38 19.04
C VAL A 149 5.40 -24.80 18.58
N SER A 150 4.42 -25.70 18.59
CA SER A 150 4.61 -27.09 18.17
C SER A 150 5.07 -27.20 16.72
N ILE A 151 4.53 -26.39 15.81
CA ILE A 151 4.94 -26.37 14.39
C ILE A 151 6.39 -25.89 14.29
N LEU A 152 6.74 -24.78 14.93
CA LEU A 152 8.10 -24.22 14.87
C LEU A 152 9.18 -25.14 15.41
N THR A 153 8.85 -26.02 16.36
CA THR A 153 9.80 -27.00 16.91
C THR A 153 10.11 -28.17 15.99
N GLN A 154 9.36 -28.37 14.90
CA GLN A 154 9.60 -29.44 13.92
C GLN A 154 10.83 -29.12 13.06
N VAL A 155 11.39 -30.16 12.41
CA VAL A 155 12.61 -30.07 11.57
C VAL A 155 12.41 -29.06 10.43
N ASP A 156 11.25 -29.08 9.79
CA ASP A 156 10.78 -28.18 8.74
C ASP A 156 9.88 -27.05 9.28
N GLY A 157 9.97 -26.78 10.59
CA GLY A 157 9.00 -25.94 11.30
C GLY A 157 8.86 -24.51 10.78
N GLU A 158 9.89 -23.92 10.18
CA GLU A 158 9.79 -22.58 9.58
C GLU A 158 8.94 -22.58 8.31
N SER A 159 9.10 -23.60 7.46
CA SER A 159 8.30 -23.78 6.25
C SER A 159 6.85 -24.08 6.61
N GLY A 160 6.62 -25.00 7.55
CA GLY A 160 5.27 -25.33 8.02
C GLY A 160 4.58 -24.15 8.71
N PHE A 161 5.33 -23.33 9.45
CA PHE A 161 4.78 -22.12 10.07
C PHE A 161 4.38 -21.10 9.00
N ARG A 162 5.24 -20.84 8.01
CA ARG A 162 4.92 -19.92 6.90
C ARG A 162 3.71 -20.40 6.11
N GLU A 163 3.65 -21.68 5.76
CA GLU A 163 2.53 -22.23 5.01
C GLU A 163 1.19 -21.98 5.72
N ARG A 164 1.19 -22.08 7.05
CA ARG A 164 -0.02 -21.95 7.86
C ARG A 164 -0.39 -20.52 8.25
N TYR A 165 0.60 -19.69 8.57
CA TYR A 165 0.39 -18.37 9.18
C TYR A 165 0.92 -17.20 8.33
N GLY A 166 1.67 -17.50 7.27
CA GLY A 166 2.48 -16.51 6.55
C GLY A 166 3.81 -16.24 7.25
N ASP A 167 4.62 -15.37 6.65
CA ASP A 167 5.90 -14.93 7.19
C ASP A 167 5.85 -13.52 7.79
N TYR A 168 4.74 -12.81 7.59
CA TYR A 168 4.44 -11.50 8.18
C TYR A 168 3.09 -11.49 8.91
N TYR A 169 2.93 -10.49 9.77
CA TYR A 169 1.62 -10.12 10.32
C TYR A 169 1.47 -8.61 10.37
N VAL A 170 0.22 -8.15 10.32
CA VAL A 170 -0.11 -6.73 10.53
C VAL A 170 0.06 -6.40 12.02
N TYR A 171 1.00 -5.52 12.36
CA TYR A 171 1.26 -5.14 13.76
C TYR A 171 0.79 -3.72 14.10
N GLY A 172 0.47 -2.92 13.08
CA GLY A 172 -0.02 -1.56 13.24
C GLY A 172 -0.58 -0.96 11.96
N TYR A 173 -1.00 0.30 12.07
CA TYR A 173 -1.49 1.14 10.99
C TYR A 173 -0.75 2.46 10.99
N GLU A 174 -0.33 2.93 9.82
CA GLU A 174 0.01 4.33 9.61
C GLU A 174 -1.28 5.13 9.46
N LEU A 175 -1.40 6.22 10.21
CA LEU A 175 -2.58 7.06 10.25
C LEU A 175 -2.37 8.31 9.39
N GLY A 176 -3.33 8.57 8.52
CA GLY A 176 -3.21 9.64 7.55
C GLY A 176 -4.32 9.63 6.52
N ALA A 177 -4.15 10.50 5.54
CA ALA A 177 -4.96 10.50 4.33
C ALA A 177 -4.17 11.10 3.17
N ASP A 178 -4.37 10.50 2.01
CA ASP A 178 -3.99 11.02 0.70
C ASP A 178 -5.22 11.39 -0.11
N ALA A 179 -5.16 12.52 -0.80
CA ALA A 179 -6.10 12.89 -1.84
C ALA A 179 -5.39 13.69 -2.92
N GLY A 180 -5.90 13.63 -4.14
CA GLY A 180 -5.30 14.35 -5.24
C GLY A 180 -6.11 14.25 -6.50
N ALA A 181 -5.69 15.01 -7.51
CA ALA A 181 -6.28 14.94 -8.83
C ALA A 181 -5.24 15.16 -9.93
N CYS A 182 -5.57 14.63 -11.10
CA CYS A 182 -4.86 14.81 -12.35
C CYS A 182 -5.85 15.21 -13.45
N ILE A 183 -5.46 16.19 -14.27
CA ILE A 183 -6.09 16.43 -15.57
C ILE A 183 -5.06 16.08 -16.63
N SER A 184 -5.45 15.19 -17.53
CA SER A 184 -4.70 14.84 -18.72
C SER A 184 -5.40 15.39 -19.96
N ALA A 185 -4.60 15.79 -20.95
CA ALA A 185 -5.06 16.27 -22.24
C ALA A 185 -4.33 15.52 -23.35
N GLU A 186 -5.10 14.83 -24.20
CA GLU A 186 -4.61 14.06 -25.33
C GLU A 186 -5.01 14.77 -26.63
N SER A 187 -4.04 15.04 -27.52
CA SER A 187 -4.31 15.58 -28.85
C SER A 187 -3.74 14.68 -29.95
N SER A 188 -4.40 14.67 -31.11
CA SER A 188 -3.92 14.03 -32.33
C SER A 188 -2.87 14.87 -33.08
N THR A 189 -2.73 16.15 -32.72
CA THR A 189 -1.78 17.10 -33.33
C THR A 189 -0.97 17.80 -32.24
N TYR A 190 0.35 17.80 -32.40
CA TYR A 190 1.31 18.35 -31.43
C TYR A 190 2.17 19.43 -32.09
N ASP A 191 1.53 20.44 -32.67
CA ASP A 191 2.26 21.66 -33.02
C ASP A 191 2.48 22.54 -31.77
N SER A 192 3.42 23.48 -31.85
CA SER A 192 3.81 24.31 -30.71
C SER A 192 2.70 25.24 -30.21
N GLU A 193 1.83 25.72 -31.10
CA GLU A 193 0.75 26.64 -30.73
C GLU A 193 -0.39 25.90 -30.03
N GLU A 194 -0.76 24.73 -30.56
CA GLU A 194 -1.73 23.83 -29.97
C GLU A 194 -1.26 23.30 -28.60
N THR A 195 0.00 22.89 -28.51
CA THR A 195 0.62 22.45 -27.24
C THR A 195 0.58 23.56 -26.19
N LEU A 196 0.85 24.81 -26.59
CA LEU A 196 0.77 25.98 -25.70
C LEU A 196 -0.68 26.21 -25.25
N LYS A 197 -1.65 26.15 -26.16
CA LYS A 197 -3.07 26.35 -25.86
C LYS A 197 -3.61 25.28 -24.91
N ILE A 198 -3.26 24.02 -25.13
CA ILE A 198 -3.63 22.90 -24.23
C ILE A 198 -2.98 23.10 -22.86
N THR A 199 -1.68 23.45 -22.83
CA THR A 199 -0.95 23.74 -21.58
C THR A 199 -1.61 24.84 -20.76
N VAL A 200 -1.99 25.95 -21.39
CA VAL A 200 -2.68 27.07 -20.72
C VAL A 200 -4.04 26.59 -20.20
N THR A 201 -4.80 25.83 -21.00
CA THR A 201 -6.11 25.31 -20.60
C THR A 201 -6.01 24.43 -19.35
N VAL A 202 -5.09 23.46 -19.35
CA VAL A 202 -4.84 22.58 -18.19
C VAL A 202 -4.44 23.40 -16.95
N LYS A 203 -3.57 24.40 -17.11
CA LYS A 203 -3.17 25.27 -15.99
C LYS A 203 -4.34 26.08 -15.43
N VAL A 204 -5.21 26.63 -16.27
CA VAL A 204 -6.40 27.40 -15.83
C VAL A 204 -7.37 26.51 -15.05
N LEU A 205 -7.58 25.28 -15.52
CA LEU A 205 -8.44 24.28 -14.85
C LEU A 205 -7.96 23.94 -13.44
N PHE A 206 -6.64 23.98 -13.18
CA PHE A 206 -6.06 23.77 -11.85
C PHE A 206 -5.84 25.05 -11.03
N ALA A 207 -5.55 26.19 -11.67
CA ALA A 207 -5.18 27.45 -11.00
C ALA A 207 -6.38 28.19 -10.38
N SER A 208 -7.60 27.95 -10.86
CA SER A 208 -8.83 28.56 -10.33
C SER A 208 -9.18 28.16 -8.88
N VAL A 209 -8.31 27.37 -8.25
CA VAL A 209 -8.36 26.96 -6.83
C VAL A 209 -7.62 27.95 -5.90
N SER A 210 -6.78 28.86 -6.42
CA SER A 210 -5.92 29.72 -5.58
C SER A 210 -6.14 31.23 -5.72
N ALA A 211 -7.00 31.68 -6.64
CA ALA A 211 -7.30 33.09 -6.81
C ALA A 211 -8.80 33.31 -7.00
N SER A 212 -9.37 34.15 -6.14
CA SER A 212 -10.65 34.78 -6.40
C SER A 212 -10.66 35.35 -7.80
N HIS A 213 -11.56 34.85 -8.64
CA HIS A 213 -12.09 35.53 -9.82
C HIS A 213 -11.03 36.15 -10.75
N THR A 214 -10.50 35.33 -11.66
CA THR A 214 -10.12 35.86 -12.97
C THR A 214 -11.18 35.39 -13.96
N GLU A 215 -12.16 36.24 -14.22
CA GLU A 215 -12.98 36.15 -15.44
C GLU A 215 -12.02 36.25 -16.63
N SER A 216 -11.58 35.12 -17.18
CA SER A 216 -11.22 35.07 -18.58
C SER A 216 -12.26 34.23 -19.28
N SER A 217 -13.35 34.88 -19.69
CA SER A 217 -14.19 34.41 -20.79
C SER A 217 -13.32 34.36 -22.05
N GLN A 218 -12.52 33.31 -22.20
CA GLN A 218 -11.95 32.95 -23.48
C GLN A 218 -12.63 31.65 -23.92
N ARG A 219 -13.42 31.78 -24.99
CA ARG A 219 -14.09 30.69 -25.70
C ARG A 219 -13.00 29.76 -26.25
N HIS A 220 -12.64 28.74 -25.48
CA HIS A 220 -11.68 27.74 -25.92
C HIS A 220 -12.43 26.48 -26.34
N GLU A 221 -12.67 26.35 -27.64
CA GLU A 221 -12.75 25.01 -28.23
C GLU A 221 -11.31 24.50 -28.34
N SER A 222 -11.08 23.26 -27.92
CA SER A 222 -9.77 22.62 -28.00
C SER A 222 -9.89 21.31 -28.75
N SER A 223 -8.99 21.06 -29.68
CA SER A 223 -8.87 19.79 -30.42
C SER A 223 -8.55 18.61 -29.48
N ALA A 224 -8.00 18.90 -28.31
CA ALA A 224 -7.65 17.90 -27.32
C ALA A 224 -8.86 17.34 -26.58
N LYS A 225 -8.77 16.06 -26.24
CA LYS A 225 -9.63 15.38 -25.28
C LYS A 225 -9.05 15.56 -23.89
N PHE A 226 -9.86 16.02 -22.94
CA PHE A 226 -9.44 16.19 -21.55
C PHE A 226 -10.06 15.10 -20.67
N THR A 227 -9.30 14.60 -19.71
CA THR A 227 -9.77 13.62 -18.73
C THR A 227 -9.39 14.10 -17.34
N PHE A 228 -10.34 14.08 -16.41
CA PHE A 228 -10.11 14.30 -14.99
C PHE A 228 -10.10 12.98 -14.23
N SER A 229 -9.16 12.84 -13.31
CA SER A 229 -9.07 11.73 -12.37
C SER A 229 -8.76 12.30 -10.99
N GLY A 230 -9.54 11.94 -9.98
CA GLY A 230 -9.37 12.35 -8.60
C GLY A 230 -9.48 11.17 -7.65
N PHE A 231 -8.88 11.27 -6.47
CA PHE A 231 -8.98 10.23 -5.45
C PHE A 231 -8.95 10.82 -4.04
N SER A 232 -9.56 10.11 -3.10
CA SER A 232 -9.45 10.37 -1.67
C SER A 232 -9.46 9.06 -0.88
N THR A 233 -8.37 8.79 -0.18
CA THR A 233 -8.26 7.64 0.75
C THR A 233 -9.16 7.80 1.98
N LEU A 234 -9.34 9.04 2.45
CA LEU A 234 -10.20 9.35 3.60
C LEU A 234 -11.67 9.00 3.31
N HIS A 235 -12.13 9.28 2.09
CA HIS A 235 -13.49 8.98 1.67
C HIS A 235 -13.61 7.63 0.95
N GLY A 236 -12.51 7.02 0.54
CA GLY A 236 -12.53 5.78 -0.24
C GLY A 236 -13.18 6.00 -1.60
N GLU A 237 -12.93 7.16 -2.19
CA GLU A 237 -13.53 7.61 -3.44
C GLU A 237 -12.48 7.72 -4.54
N VAL A 238 -12.85 7.26 -5.73
CA VAL A 238 -12.17 7.55 -6.98
C VAL A 238 -13.18 8.23 -7.89
N GLU A 239 -12.79 9.37 -8.44
CA GLU A 239 -13.59 10.12 -9.41
C GLU A 239 -12.88 10.07 -10.75
N SER A 240 -13.54 9.56 -11.77
CA SER A 240 -13.03 9.62 -13.13
C SER A 240 -14.12 10.20 -14.04
N SER A 241 -13.75 11.18 -14.87
CA SER A 241 -14.63 11.63 -15.94
C SER A 241 -14.41 10.73 -17.16
N PRO A 242 -15.46 10.22 -17.84
CA PRO A 242 -15.30 9.76 -19.21
C PRO A 242 -14.89 10.99 -20.01
N GLY A 243 -13.63 11.06 -20.46
CA GLY A 243 -13.04 12.30 -20.97
C GLY A 243 -13.90 13.04 -22.00
N THR A 244 -13.68 14.34 -22.13
CA THR A 244 -14.47 15.25 -22.97
C THR A 244 -14.59 14.76 -24.42
N SER A 245 -15.53 15.33 -25.18
CA SER A 245 -15.49 15.15 -26.63
C SER A 245 -14.16 15.65 -27.20
N SER A 246 -13.81 15.16 -28.39
CA SER A 246 -12.74 15.72 -29.22
C SER A 246 -13.38 16.24 -30.52
N PRO A 247 -13.35 17.56 -30.78
CA PRO A 247 -12.84 18.63 -29.92
C PRO A 247 -13.70 18.82 -28.65
N ALA A 248 -13.08 19.28 -27.56
CA ALA A 248 -13.76 19.64 -26.33
C ALA A 248 -14.51 20.96 -26.52
N SER A 249 -15.81 20.97 -26.22
CA SER A 249 -16.62 22.18 -26.26
C SER A 249 -16.35 23.05 -25.03
N VAL A 250 -16.75 24.32 -25.11
CA VAL A 250 -16.69 25.24 -23.96
C VAL A 250 -17.50 24.71 -22.76
N ALA A 251 -18.63 24.05 -23.02
CA ALA A 251 -19.46 23.46 -21.97
C ALA A 251 -18.74 22.29 -21.28
N ASP A 252 -18.00 21.47 -22.04
CA ASP A 252 -17.20 20.36 -21.49
C ASP A 252 -16.09 20.88 -20.59
N LEU A 253 -15.36 21.91 -21.05
CA LEU A 253 -14.29 22.52 -20.25
C LEU A 253 -14.83 23.19 -18.98
N GLN A 254 -16.01 23.83 -19.04
CA GLN A 254 -16.64 24.41 -17.86
C GLN A 254 -17.09 23.34 -16.85
N ALA A 255 -17.68 22.25 -17.33
CA ALA A 255 -18.06 21.12 -16.48
C ALA A 255 -16.84 20.50 -15.80
N LEU A 256 -15.76 20.30 -16.58
CA LEU A 256 -14.48 19.81 -16.08
C LEU A 256 -13.87 20.75 -15.03
N GLN A 257 -13.93 22.06 -15.26
CA GLN A 257 -13.46 23.07 -14.30
C GLN A 257 -14.25 23.01 -13.00
N ASN A 258 -15.58 22.92 -13.07
CA ASN A 258 -16.44 22.83 -11.90
C ASN A 258 -16.15 21.55 -11.10
N GLN A 259 -15.97 20.42 -11.80
CA GLN A 259 -15.60 19.15 -11.18
C GLN A 259 -14.24 19.23 -10.47
N ALA A 260 -13.20 19.71 -11.17
CA ALA A 260 -11.87 19.87 -10.61
C ALA A 260 -11.86 20.83 -9.41
N SER A 261 -12.56 21.96 -9.50
CA SER A 261 -12.66 22.94 -8.41
C SER A 261 -13.34 22.37 -7.17
N ALA A 262 -14.45 21.65 -7.34
CA ALA A 262 -15.16 21.02 -6.24
C ALA A 262 -14.31 19.95 -5.55
N HIS A 263 -13.57 19.15 -6.31
CA HIS A 263 -12.67 18.14 -5.75
C HIS A 263 -11.49 18.78 -5.01
N MET A 264 -10.86 19.81 -5.59
CA MET A 264 -9.77 20.52 -4.95
C MET A 264 -10.17 21.26 -3.67
N ALA A 265 -11.41 21.77 -3.59
CA ALA A 265 -11.95 22.31 -2.35
C ALA A 265 -12.04 21.24 -1.24
N ARG A 266 -12.31 19.97 -1.59
CA ARG A 266 -12.25 18.86 -0.62
C ARG A 266 -10.81 18.54 -0.21
N VAL A 267 -9.88 18.48 -1.17
CA VAL A 267 -8.45 18.25 -0.88
C VAL A 267 -7.89 19.33 0.05
N ALA A 268 -8.29 20.59 -0.10
CA ALA A 268 -7.86 21.68 0.77
C ALA A 268 -8.33 21.55 2.23
N ARG A 269 -9.41 20.78 2.49
CA ARG A 269 -9.94 20.53 3.84
C ARG A 269 -9.54 19.17 4.41
N LEU A 270 -8.70 18.41 3.69
CA LEU A 270 -8.35 17.03 4.05
C LEU A 270 -7.75 16.92 5.45
N ASP A 271 -6.84 17.83 5.82
CA ASP A 271 -6.21 17.85 7.15
C ASP A 271 -7.25 18.07 8.27
N GLN A 272 -8.14 19.05 8.10
CA GLN A 272 -9.19 19.32 9.07
C GLN A 272 -10.11 18.11 9.26
N GLU A 273 -10.62 17.54 8.15
CA GLU A 273 -11.52 16.38 8.19
C GLU A 273 -10.82 15.15 8.81
N LEU A 274 -9.52 14.96 8.52
CA LEU A 274 -8.72 13.88 9.10
C LEU A 274 -8.54 14.05 10.61
N GLN A 275 -8.20 15.25 11.09
CA GLN A 275 -8.04 15.53 12.52
C GLN A 275 -9.35 15.32 13.30
N GLU A 276 -10.48 15.74 12.72
CA GLU A 276 -11.81 15.51 13.31
C GLU A 276 -12.11 14.01 13.48
N ARG A 277 -11.82 13.18 12.46
CA ARG A 277 -12.00 11.72 12.54
C ARG A 277 -11.04 11.06 13.52
N MET A 278 -9.78 11.49 13.57
CA MET A 278 -8.82 10.94 14.53
C MET A 278 -9.20 11.25 15.97
N THR A 279 -9.72 12.46 16.21
CA THR A 279 -10.20 12.87 17.53
C THR A 279 -11.43 12.08 17.95
N SER A 280 -12.40 11.87 17.05
CA SER A 280 -13.61 11.09 17.38
C SER A 280 -13.32 9.62 17.70
N LEU A 281 -12.23 9.07 17.16
CA LEU A 281 -11.74 7.71 17.44
C LEU A 281 -10.81 7.63 18.66
N GLY A 282 -10.49 8.75 19.32
CA GLY A 282 -9.58 8.77 20.48
C GLY A 282 -8.11 8.53 20.13
N LEU A 283 -7.71 8.68 18.86
CA LEU A 283 -6.34 8.40 18.39
C LEU A 283 -5.33 9.49 18.77
N THR A 284 -5.79 10.66 19.23
CA THR A 284 -4.95 11.83 19.56
C THR A 284 -4.54 11.92 21.03
N GLY A 285 -5.16 11.13 21.92
CA GLY A 285 -5.00 11.25 23.37
C GLY A 285 -3.86 10.44 23.99
N GLY A 286 -3.10 9.66 23.20
CA GLY A 286 -2.02 8.79 23.68
C GLY A 286 -2.46 7.64 24.60
N ALA A 287 -3.75 7.52 24.87
CA ALA A 287 -4.31 6.43 25.67
C ALA A 287 -4.21 5.11 24.90
N LYS A 288 -4.00 4.01 25.64
CA LYS A 288 -4.05 2.67 25.05
C LYS A 288 -5.46 2.40 24.52
N LEU A 289 -5.53 1.94 23.28
CA LEU A 289 -6.79 1.60 22.63
C LEU A 289 -6.98 0.08 22.69
N PRO A 290 -8.21 -0.39 22.94
CA PRO A 290 -8.48 -1.82 22.89
C PRO A 290 -8.42 -2.30 21.44
N TRP A 291 -7.89 -3.51 21.28
CA TRP A 291 -7.71 -4.18 19.99
C TRP A 291 -8.93 -4.14 19.06
N HIS A 292 -10.14 -4.34 19.60
CA HIS A 292 -11.35 -4.50 18.78
C HIS A 292 -11.72 -3.23 17.99
N LEU A 293 -11.14 -2.06 18.28
CA LEU A 293 -11.34 -0.83 17.52
C LEU A 293 -10.64 -0.80 16.16
N CYS A 294 -9.77 -1.78 15.85
CA CYS A 294 -9.10 -1.88 14.55
C CYS A 294 -10.06 -1.70 13.37
N GLY A 295 -11.22 -2.34 13.47
CA GLY A 295 -12.23 -2.30 12.44
C GLY A 295 -12.82 -0.92 12.17
N GLU A 296 -13.10 -0.19 13.25
CA GLU A 296 -13.62 1.17 13.19
C GLU A 296 -12.58 2.14 12.64
N ILE A 297 -11.31 1.97 13.03
CA ILE A 297 -10.19 2.77 12.54
C ILE A 297 -10.02 2.59 11.02
N CYS A 298 -10.06 1.36 10.49
CA CYS A 298 -10.04 1.10 9.05
C CYS A 298 -11.24 1.73 8.34
N ARG A 299 -12.47 1.47 8.81
CA ARG A 299 -13.71 1.96 8.18
C ARG A 299 -13.80 3.48 8.17
N ALA A 300 -13.21 4.16 9.16
CA ALA A 300 -13.14 5.61 9.22
C ALA A 300 -12.22 6.23 8.14
N GLY A 301 -11.45 5.43 7.40
CA GLY A 301 -10.59 5.88 6.31
C GLY A 301 -9.35 6.65 6.76
N VAL A 302 -9.01 6.58 8.05
CA VAL A 302 -7.82 7.23 8.61
C VAL A 302 -6.57 6.35 8.50
N VAL A 303 -6.69 5.12 8.00
CA VAL A 303 -5.57 4.22 7.75
C VAL A 303 -5.09 4.41 6.32
N VAL A 304 -3.84 4.83 6.17
CA VAL A 304 -3.21 5.02 4.87
C VAL A 304 -2.23 3.90 4.52
N GLN A 305 -1.64 3.25 5.53
CA GLN A 305 -0.81 2.07 5.33
C GLN A 305 -1.02 1.01 6.42
N LEU A 306 -0.94 -0.26 6.03
CA LEU A 306 -0.77 -1.36 6.97
C LEU A 306 0.71 -1.53 7.27
N LEU A 307 1.05 -1.62 8.56
CA LEU A 307 2.41 -1.88 9.01
C LEU A 307 2.56 -3.38 9.29
N LEU A 308 3.44 -4.03 8.55
CA LEU A 308 3.71 -5.47 8.66
C LEU A 308 5.09 -5.70 9.25
N ALA A 309 5.16 -6.68 10.16
CA ALA A 309 6.40 -7.13 10.77
C ALA A 309 6.60 -8.63 10.49
N PRO A 310 7.84 -9.07 10.21
CA PRO A 310 8.08 -10.47 9.94
C PRO A 310 8.01 -11.26 11.26
N PHE A 311 7.37 -12.43 11.27
CA PHE A 311 7.28 -13.26 12.48
C PHE A 311 8.65 -13.62 13.05
N ARG A 312 9.65 -13.80 12.18
CA ARG A 312 11.04 -14.10 12.56
C ARG A 312 11.71 -13.01 13.40
N SER A 313 11.16 -11.79 13.42
CA SER A 313 11.66 -10.70 14.28
C SER A 313 11.19 -10.82 15.73
N LEU A 314 10.18 -11.64 16.01
CA LEU A 314 9.65 -11.84 17.35
C LEU A 314 10.66 -12.58 18.22
N VAL A 315 10.88 -12.06 19.44
CA VAL A 315 11.79 -12.66 20.42
C VAL A 315 11.41 -14.11 20.71
N GLU A 316 10.11 -14.41 20.83
CA GLU A 316 9.61 -15.77 21.05
C GLU A 316 9.96 -16.70 19.88
N TYR A 317 9.78 -16.24 18.63
CA TYR A 317 10.14 -17.01 17.43
C TYR A 317 11.63 -17.35 17.41
N GLN A 318 12.48 -16.36 17.68
CA GLN A 318 13.94 -16.53 17.72
C GLN A 318 14.36 -17.49 18.84
N ALA A 319 13.74 -17.41 20.01
CA ALA A 319 14.03 -18.31 21.12
C ALA A 319 13.64 -19.76 20.83
N ILE A 320 12.50 -20.00 20.18
CA ILE A 320 12.07 -21.34 19.77
C ILE A 320 13.01 -21.90 18.71
N ARG A 321 13.35 -21.10 17.70
CA ARG A 321 14.31 -21.50 16.65
C ARG A 321 15.67 -21.86 17.25
N ALA A 322 16.22 -21.02 18.13
CA ALA A 322 17.51 -21.29 18.76
C ALA A 322 17.51 -22.59 19.57
N LYS A 323 16.41 -22.90 20.28
CA LYS A 323 16.25 -24.18 21.01
C LYS A 323 16.19 -25.38 20.07
N ARG A 324 15.45 -25.27 18.96
CA ARG A 324 15.39 -26.32 17.93
C ARG A 324 16.78 -26.58 17.35
N ASP A 325 17.47 -25.51 16.96
CA ASP A 325 18.78 -25.61 16.32
C ASP A 325 19.81 -26.20 17.31
N ALA A 326 19.77 -25.82 18.59
CA ALA A 326 20.60 -26.44 19.64
C ALA A 326 20.26 -27.92 19.89
N GLY A 327 18.97 -28.30 19.85
CA GLY A 327 18.51 -29.68 19.96
C GLY A 327 18.88 -30.56 18.76
N ALA A 328 18.89 -29.98 17.55
CA ALA A 328 19.34 -30.64 16.33
C ALA A 328 20.87 -30.85 16.32
N ILE A 329 21.64 -29.93 16.90
CA ILE A 329 23.10 -30.06 17.05
C ILE A 329 23.48 -31.12 18.10
N THR A 330 22.60 -31.42 19.05
CA THR A 330 22.84 -32.43 20.12
C THR A 330 22.30 -33.82 19.82
N ALA A 331 21.52 -34.00 18.75
CA ALA A 331 21.15 -35.35 18.29
C ALA A 331 22.42 -36.04 17.74
N PRO A 332 22.87 -37.17 18.31
CA PRO A 332 24.05 -37.85 17.79
C PRO A 332 23.76 -38.27 16.36
N VAL A 333 24.63 -37.85 15.42
CA VAL A 333 24.71 -38.43 14.09
C VAL A 333 24.82 -39.92 14.30
N ALA A 334 23.75 -40.67 13.98
CA ALA A 334 23.77 -42.11 14.04
C ALA A 334 24.94 -42.56 13.16
N MET A 335 25.99 -43.08 13.80
CA MET A 335 27.09 -43.72 13.10
C MET A 335 26.48 -44.77 12.18
N VAL A 336 26.64 -44.58 10.88
CA VAL A 336 26.39 -45.60 9.88
C VAL A 336 27.26 -46.80 10.28
N ASP A 337 26.62 -47.83 10.81
CA ASP A 337 27.27 -49.07 11.23
C ASP A 337 27.81 -49.76 9.97
N ALA A 338 29.12 -49.61 9.73
CA ALA A 338 29.85 -50.26 8.66
C ALA A 338 30.05 -51.76 8.96
N ARG A 339 28.94 -52.48 9.16
CA ARG A 339 28.92 -53.93 9.42
C ARG A 339 27.83 -54.64 8.63
N THR A 340 27.90 -54.51 7.31
CA THR A 340 27.39 -55.54 6.39
C THR A 340 28.20 -55.52 5.10
N LEU A 341 29.43 -56.04 5.18
CA LEU A 341 30.13 -56.60 4.03
C LEU A 341 30.09 -58.13 4.19
N PRO A 342 29.43 -58.90 3.31
CA PRO A 342 29.64 -60.32 3.26
C PRO A 342 30.92 -60.60 2.46
N LEU A 343 31.99 -60.92 3.17
CA LEU A 343 33.14 -61.65 2.64
C LEU A 343 32.90 -63.15 2.83
N SER A 344 33.44 -63.92 1.87
CA SER A 344 33.61 -65.39 1.80
C SER A 344 32.59 -66.08 0.88
N ASN A 345 32.97 -66.85 -0.16
CA ASN A 345 34.08 -67.81 -0.16
C ASN A 345 34.52 -68.27 -1.58
N LYS A 346 35.83 -68.47 -1.69
CA LYS A 346 36.58 -69.58 -2.34
C LYS A 346 36.65 -69.73 -3.87
N ILE A 347 37.83 -69.34 -4.33
CA ILE A 347 38.66 -69.96 -5.38
C ILE A 347 38.89 -71.46 -5.09
N ARG A 348 38.79 -72.31 -6.13
CA ARG A 348 39.69 -73.46 -6.33
C ARG A 348 40.00 -73.59 -7.82
N ARG A 349 41.30 -73.53 -8.15
CA ARG A 349 41.90 -73.86 -9.45
C ARG A 349 42.00 -75.38 -9.61
N SER A 350 41.80 -75.85 -10.84
CA SER A 350 42.75 -76.69 -11.59
C SER A 350 42.41 -76.57 -13.07
#